data_AF-A0A9D6M5A3-F1
#
_entry.id   AF-A0A9D6M5A3-F1
#
_cell.length_a   1.000
_cell.length_b   1.000
_cell.length_c   1.000
_cell.angle_alpha   90.00
_cell.angle_beta   90.00
_cell.angle_gamma   90.00
#
_symmetry.space_group_name_H-M   'P 1'
#
loop_
_entity.id
_entity.type
_entity.pdbx_description
1 polymer ?
#
loop_
_entity_poly.entity_id
_entity_poly.type
_entity_poly.pdbx_seq_one_letter_code
_entity_poly.pdbx_strand_id
1 'polypeptide(L)'
;TNQVTISQSQNVTLSNSLVTTNNKSKPALKIEESDKVYVQQVNLDSFIRVDNSANVSIVGTNANDQLLITNDNVLSLNVDTRAGNDALTLVGDVAALNVNADGDLILTRATRVASPSGNVTLRAGGALTLEAGSVIDASAMNTGNGGTVTINSAGTKFYGNIFSRGGENGGNGGFVEVSGKYLLFEGNVDTRAPRGIAGNLLIDPDYVTVDSATTDDT
;
A
#
# COMPACT_ATOMS: atom_id res chain seq x y z
N THR A 1 13.32 -25.91 -7.59
CA THR A 1 14.61 -26.05 -6.87
C THR A 1 15.51 -24.84 -7.02
N ASN A 2 15.07 -23.76 -7.70
CA ASN A 2 15.94 -22.63 -8.05
C ASN A 2 15.42 -21.34 -7.40
N GLN A 3 15.76 -21.13 -6.13
CA GLN A 3 15.57 -19.85 -5.45
C GLN A 3 16.93 -19.17 -5.39
N VAL A 4 17.00 -17.90 -5.79
CA VAL A 4 18.17 -17.06 -5.51
C VAL A 4 17.92 -16.35 -4.18
N THR A 5 18.90 -16.42 -3.27
CA THR A 5 18.84 -15.71 -1.99
C THR A 5 20.00 -14.73 -1.89
N ILE A 6 19.68 -13.47 -1.62
CA ILE A 6 20.64 -12.42 -1.27
C ILE A 6 20.45 -12.16 0.23
N SER A 7 21.37 -12.67 1.05
CA SER A 7 21.23 -12.62 2.51
C SER A 7 21.59 -11.25 3.09
N GLN A 8 22.66 -10.61 2.60
CA GLN A 8 23.10 -9.27 3.03
C GLN A 8 23.76 -8.53 1.87
N SER A 9 23.28 -7.33 1.53
CA SER A 9 23.91 -6.45 0.55
C SER A 9 23.63 -4.99 0.85
N GLN A 10 24.57 -4.07 0.64
CA GLN A 10 24.26 -2.63 0.72
C GLN A 10 23.19 -2.23 -0.30
N ASN A 11 23.36 -2.62 -1.56
CA ASN A 11 22.40 -2.30 -2.62
C ASN A 11 22.12 -3.55 -3.46
N VAL A 12 20.86 -3.74 -3.86
CA VAL A 12 20.47 -4.72 -4.87
C VAL A 12 19.84 -3.99 -6.04
N THR A 13 20.38 -4.20 -7.24
CA THR A 13 19.86 -3.63 -8.48
C THR A 13 19.54 -4.75 -9.47
N LEU A 14 18.30 -4.78 -9.95
CA LEU A 14 17.84 -5.67 -11.02
C LEU A 14 17.36 -4.79 -12.18
N SER A 15 17.93 -4.97 -13.37
CA SER A 15 17.58 -4.17 -14.55
C SER A 15 17.53 -5.07 -15.78
N ASN A 16 16.47 -4.99 -16.58
CA ASN A 16 16.32 -5.78 -17.82
C ASN A 16 16.52 -7.29 -17.61
N SER A 17 16.01 -7.80 -16.50
CA SER A 17 16.26 -9.17 -16.04
C SER A 17 15.02 -10.04 -16.22
N LEU A 18 15.20 -11.29 -16.64
CA LEU A 18 14.17 -12.31 -16.64
C LEU A 18 14.37 -13.19 -15.40
N VAL A 19 13.43 -13.16 -14.46
CA VAL A 19 13.51 -13.93 -13.20
C VAL A 19 12.37 -14.94 -13.19
N THR A 20 12.67 -16.18 -13.59
CA THR A 20 11.66 -17.24 -13.75
C THR A 20 11.90 -18.39 -12.79
N THR A 21 10.82 -18.90 -12.19
CA THR A 21 10.79 -20.21 -11.55
C THR A 21 9.49 -20.91 -11.87
N ASN A 22 9.49 -22.24 -11.85
CA ASN A 22 8.30 -23.06 -12.05
C ASN A 22 7.54 -23.36 -10.74
N ASN A 23 7.83 -22.65 -9.65
CA ASN A 23 7.25 -22.92 -8.33
C ASN A 23 6.57 -21.66 -7.80
N LYS A 24 5.23 -21.64 -7.83
CA LYS A 24 4.40 -20.53 -7.32
C LYS A 24 4.33 -20.44 -5.80
N SER A 25 4.84 -21.44 -5.07
CA SER A 25 4.83 -21.47 -3.60
C SER A 25 6.14 -21.00 -2.97
N LYS A 26 7.17 -20.67 -3.76
CA LYS A 26 8.46 -20.16 -3.27
C LYS A 26 8.90 -18.95 -4.10
N PRO A 27 9.54 -17.95 -3.49
CA PRO A 27 9.99 -16.78 -4.24
C PRO A 27 11.06 -17.19 -5.24
N ALA A 28 11.01 -16.59 -6.43
CA ALA A 28 12.07 -16.72 -7.42
C ALA A 28 13.36 -16.04 -6.95
N LEU A 29 13.22 -14.91 -6.26
CA LEU A 29 14.30 -14.17 -5.62
C LEU A 29 13.86 -13.79 -4.20
N LYS A 30 14.70 -14.12 -3.23
CA LYS A 30 14.57 -13.68 -1.83
C LYS A 30 15.72 -12.74 -1.50
N ILE A 31 15.40 -11.53 -1.06
CA ILE A 31 16.37 -10.56 -0.52
C ILE A 31 16.07 -10.46 0.97
N GLU A 32 17.02 -10.79 1.84
CA GLU A 32 16.78 -10.87 3.28
C GLU A 32 17.19 -9.60 4.03
N GLU A 33 18.18 -8.85 3.57
CA GLU A 33 18.65 -7.60 4.18
C GLU A 33 19.36 -6.70 3.14
N SER A 34 18.92 -5.45 3.00
CA SER A 34 19.58 -4.45 2.17
C SER A 34 19.24 -2.99 2.51
N ASP A 35 20.12 -2.02 2.22
CA ASP A 35 19.81 -0.59 2.43
C ASP A 35 18.93 -0.01 1.32
N LYS A 36 19.06 -0.56 0.10
CA LYS A 36 18.28 -0.17 -1.08
C LYS A 36 18.08 -1.34 -2.02
N VAL A 37 16.85 -1.49 -2.50
CA VAL A 37 16.51 -2.43 -3.58
C VAL A 37 15.89 -1.64 -4.73
N TYR A 38 16.49 -1.73 -5.92
CA TYR A 38 15.99 -1.14 -7.15
C TYR A 38 15.69 -2.24 -8.17
N VAL A 39 14.44 -2.33 -8.62
CA VAL A 39 14.00 -3.30 -9.63
C VAL A 39 13.40 -2.55 -10.80
N GLN A 40 13.93 -2.74 -11.99
CA GLN A 40 13.45 -2.11 -13.22
C GLN A 40 13.31 -3.10 -14.37
N GLN A 41 12.15 -3.12 -15.04
CA GLN A 41 11.92 -3.95 -16.25
C GLN A 41 12.23 -5.43 -15.99
N VAL A 42 11.53 -6.03 -15.03
CA VAL A 42 11.68 -7.44 -14.67
C VAL A 42 10.42 -8.24 -15.04
N ASN A 43 10.62 -9.26 -15.88
CA ASN A 43 9.60 -10.26 -16.19
C ASN A 43 9.57 -11.32 -15.07
N LEU A 44 8.39 -11.62 -14.54
CA LEU A 44 8.22 -12.57 -13.44
C LEU A 44 7.18 -13.64 -13.77
N ASP A 45 7.59 -14.92 -13.75
CA ASP A 45 6.69 -16.08 -13.80
C ASP A 45 6.41 -16.67 -12.38
N SER A 46 6.81 -15.95 -11.34
CA SER A 46 6.61 -16.24 -9.90
C SER A 46 6.74 -14.91 -9.12
N PHE A 47 7.03 -14.90 -7.81
CA PHE A 47 7.13 -13.67 -7.00
C PHE A 47 8.55 -13.38 -6.50
N ILE A 48 8.86 -12.10 -6.28
CA ILE A 48 10.03 -11.64 -5.50
C ILE A 48 9.58 -11.49 -4.05
N ARG A 49 10.42 -11.86 -3.09
CA ARG A 49 10.25 -11.57 -1.65
C ARG A 49 11.41 -10.70 -1.16
N VAL A 50 11.09 -9.58 -0.54
CA VAL A 50 12.08 -8.66 0.05
C VAL A 50 11.78 -8.51 1.53
N ASP A 51 12.63 -9.08 2.38
CA ASP A 51 12.60 -9.00 3.85
C ASP A 51 13.67 -7.99 4.34
N ASN A 52 13.46 -7.44 5.55
CA ASN A 52 14.35 -6.52 6.30
C ASN A 52 15.17 -5.50 5.48
N SER A 53 14.61 -4.91 4.43
CA SER A 53 15.35 -3.99 3.55
C SER A 53 14.85 -2.55 3.66
N ALA A 54 15.73 -1.57 3.73
CA ALA A 54 15.35 -0.16 3.62
C ALA A 54 15.13 0.21 2.13
N ASN A 55 14.20 1.14 1.86
CA ASN A 55 13.97 1.76 0.54
C ASN A 55 13.90 0.80 -0.67
N VAL A 56 12.70 0.29 -0.99
CA VAL A 56 12.46 -0.60 -2.13
C VAL A 56 11.70 0.17 -3.22
N SER A 57 12.32 0.31 -4.38
CA SER A 57 11.72 0.96 -5.55
C SER A 57 11.62 -0.06 -6.67
N ILE A 58 10.40 -0.33 -7.13
CA ILE A 58 10.11 -1.35 -8.15
C ILE A 58 9.32 -0.68 -9.27
N VAL A 59 9.94 -0.53 -10.44
CA VAL A 59 9.36 0.19 -11.57
C VAL A 59 9.32 -0.72 -12.80
N GLY A 60 8.12 -1.03 -13.29
CA GLY A 60 7.93 -1.78 -14.53
C GLY A 60 8.23 -3.27 -14.37
N THR A 61 7.40 -3.97 -13.60
CA THR A 61 7.37 -5.44 -13.64
C THR A 61 6.23 -5.89 -14.54
N ASN A 62 6.55 -6.74 -15.51
CA ASN A 62 5.60 -7.57 -16.25
C ASN A 62 5.60 -8.94 -15.57
N ALA A 63 5.01 -8.98 -14.37
CA ALA A 63 4.66 -10.25 -13.76
C ALA A 63 3.47 -10.85 -14.52
N ASN A 64 3.43 -12.18 -14.57
CA ASN A 64 2.27 -12.98 -14.99
C ASN A 64 1.54 -13.62 -13.78
N ASP A 65 1.94 -13.32 -12.53
CA ASP A 65 1.24 -13.74 -11.30
C ASP A 65 1.15 -12.68 -10.18
N GLN A 66 2.20 -12.40 -9.39
CA GLN A 66 2.13 -11.51 -8.20
C GLN A 66 3.48 -10.90 -7.78
N LEU A 67 3.47 -9.67 -7.25
CA LEU A 67 4.59 -9.07 -6.51
C LEU A 67 4.26 -9.03 -5.01
N LEU A 68 5.03 -9.74 -4.17
CA LEU A 68 4.80 -9.84 -2.73
C LEU A 68 5.94 -9.18 -1.94
N ILE A 69 5.64 -8.10 -1.23
CA ILE A 69 6.63 -7.38 -0.43
C ILE A 69 6.28 -7.55 1.05
N THR A 70 7.13 -8.28 1.78
CA THR A 70 6.95 -8.59 3.21
C THR A 70 8.12 -8.00 3.99
N ASN A 71 7.94 -6.86 4.65
CA ASN A 71 9.05 -6.18 5.31
C ASN A 71 8.76 -5.93 6.79
N ASP A 72 9.71 -6.29 7.66
CA ASP A 72 9.62 -6.02 9.10
C ASP A 72 10.21 -4.62 9.46
N ASN A 73 10.71 -3.86 8.48
CA ASN A 73 11.29 -2.51 8.62
C ASN A 73 10.58 -1.43 7.78
N VAL A 74 10.72 -0.18 8.22
CA VAL A 74 10.10 1.03 7.62
C VAL A 74 10.53 1.25 6.18
N LEU A 75 9.57 1.05 5.26
CA LEU A 75 9.83 1.00 3.83
C LEU A 75 9.28 2.23 3.07
N SER A 76 10.10 2.87 2.22
CA SER A 76 9.57 3.76 1.17
C SER A 76 9.31 2.92 -0.08
N LEU A 77 8.04 2.80 -0.49
CA LEU A 77 7.59 2.03 -1.65
C LEU A 77 7.11 2.96 -2.76
N ASN A 78 7.81 2.91 -3.89
CA ASN A 78 7.31 3.40 -5.16
C ASN A 78 7.20 2.18 -6.09
N VAL A 79 5.96 1.70 -6.29
CA VAL A 79 5.69 0.51 -7.10
C VAL A 79 4.80 0.88 -8.27
N ASP A 80 5.29 0.58 -9.47
CA ASP A 80 4.60 0.81 -10.73
C ASP A 80 4.54 -0.51 -11.51
N THR A 81 3.39 -1.22 -11.46
CA THR A 81 3.21 -2.52 -12.11
C THR A 81 2.58 -2.41 -13.50
N ARG A 82 2.69 -1.24 -14.17
CA ARG A 82 2.01 -0.85 -15.43
C ARG A 82 2.23 -1.72 -16.69
N ALA A 83 2.81 -2.92 -16.55
CA ALA A 83 3.18 -3.81 -17.66
C ALA A 83 2.61 -5.24 -17.55
N GLY A 84 1.79 -5.57 -16.54
CA GLY A 84 1.19 -6.89 -16.36
C GLY A 84 -0.04 -6.86 -15.43
N ASN A 85 -1.04 -7.71 -15.71
CA ASN A 85 -2.38 -7.70 -15.12
C ASN A 85 -2.47 -8.14 -13.63
N ASP A 86 -1.44 -7.90 -12.80
CA ASP A 86 -1.27 -8.63 -11.56
C ASP A 86 -1.26 -7.81 -10.28
N ALA A 87 -1.54 -8.54 -9.18
CA ALA A 87 -1.77 -8.00 -7.86
C ALA A 87 -0.48 -7.64 -7.10
N LEU A 88 -0.48 -6.51 -6.39
CA LEU A 88 0.52 -6.15 -5.38
C LEU A 88 -0.02 -6.46 -3.98
N THR A 89 0.69 -7.29 -3.22
CA THR A 89 0.39 -7.54 -1.80
C THR A 89 1.50 -6.97 -0.93
N LEU A 90 1.13 -6.12 0.03
CA LEU A 90 2.05 -5.49 0.98
C LEU A 90 1.79 -6.02 2.39
N VAL A 91 2.85 -6.39 3.11
CA VAL A 91 2.79 -6.88 4.50
C VAL A 91 3.87 -6.17 5.32
N GLY A 92 3.49 -5.56 6.44
CA GLY A 92 4.39 -4.92 7.41
C GLY A 92 4.36 -3.38 7.43
N ASP A 93 5.38 -2.76 8.03
CA ASP A 93 5.44 -1.30 8.24
C ASP A 93 6.05 -0.56 7.04
N VAL A 94 5.40 0.51 6.56
CA VAL A 94 5.77 1.28 5.37
C VAL A 94 5.81 2.77 5.72
N ALA A 95 6.93 3.47 5.52
CA ALA A 95 7.09 4.91 5.80
C ALA A 95 6.37 5.82 4.80
N ALA A 96 6.33 5.40 3.53
CA ALA A 96 5.75 6.19 2.46
C ALA A 96 5.31 5.23 1.36
N LEU A 97 4.07 5.38 0.91
CA LEU A 97 3.48 4.46 -0.05
C LEU A 97 2.84 5.23 -1.21
N ASN A 98 3.48 5.12 -2.37
CA ASN A 98 2.90 5.50 -3.65
C ASN A 98 2.86 4.25 -4.53
N VAL A 99 1.67 3.68 -4.71
CA VAL A 99 1.44 2.48 -5.50
C VAL A 99 0.55 2.81 -6.68
N ASN A 100 1.00 2.39 -7.86
CA ASN A 100 0.16 2.29 -9.05
C ASN A 100 0.21 0.84 -9.54
N ALA A 101 -0.81 0.07 -9.18
CA ALA A 101 -0.98 -1.31 -9.59
C ALA A 101 -1.92 -1.38 -10.81
N ASP A 102 -1.60 -2.19 -11.80
CA ASP A 102 -2.51 -2.49 -12.91
C ASP A 102 -3.59 -3.51 -12.51
N GLY A 103 -3.23 -4.49 -11.67
CA GLY A 103 -4.15 -5.47 -11.10
C GLY A 103 -4.70 -5.07 -9.74
N ASP A 104 -4.92 -6.07 -8.87
CA ASP A 104 -5.43 -5.83 -7.52
C ASP A 104 -4.36 -5.25 -6.58
N LEU A 105 -4.76 -4.47 -5.58
CA LEU A 105 -3.88 -4.05 -4.48
C LEU A 105 -4.50 -4.50 -3.15
N ILE A 106 -3.77 -5.31 -2.39
CA ILE A 106 -4.24 -5.83 -1.10
C ILE A 106 -3.30 -5.36 0.01
N LEU A 107 -3.84 -4.56 0.93
CA LEU A 107 -3.20 -4.21 2.21
C LEU A 107 -3.76 -5.15 3.27
N THR A 108 -2.92 -6.09 3.71
CA THR A 108 -3.31 -7.13 4.66
C THR A 108 -3.41 -6.62 6.10
N ARG A 109 -3.97 -7.45 6.98
CA ARG A 109 -4.06 -7.21 8.44
C ARG A 109 -2.80 -6.74 9.17
N ALA A 110 -1.61 -7.02 8.64
CA ALA A 110 -0.34 -6.65 9.28
C ALA A 110 0.28 -5.36 8.71
N THR A 111 -0.38 -4.70 7.76
CA THR A 111 0.21 -3.57 7.03
C THR A 111 -0.09 -2.25 7.73
N ARG A 112 0.96 -1.54 8.16
CA ARG A 112 0.87 -0.16 8.67
C ARG A 112 1.63 0.78 7.75
N VAL A 113 0.97 1.76 7.17
CA VAL A 113 1.61 2.79 6.35
C VAL A 113 1.73 4.07 7.19
N ALA A 114 2.90 4.39 7.72
CA ALA A 114 3.15 5.57 8.54
C ALA A 114 3.88 6.65 7.73
N SER A 115 3.15 7.64 7.21
CA SER A 115 3.69 8.76 6.41
C SER A 115 3.35 10.11 7.07
N PRO A 116 4.07 10.51 8.13
CA PRO A 116 3.63 11.63 8.95
C PRO A 116 3.57 12.94 8.19
N SER A 117 2.40 13.59 8.18
CA SER A 117 2.10 14.77 7.36
C SER A 117 2.34 14.60 5.85
N GLY A 118 2.59 13.36 5.40
CA GLY A 118 2.96 13.03 4.04
C GLY A 118 1.77 12.65 3.18
N ASN A 119 2.05 12.27 1.94
CA ASN A 119 1.03 11.78 1.01
C ASN A 119 1.12 10.26 0.90
N VAL A 120 -0.02 9.58 0.94
CA VAL A 120 -0.19 8.16 0.65
C VAL A 120 -1.13 8.06 -0.54
N THR A 121 -0.65 7.53 -1.66
CA THR A 121 -1.46 7.36 -2.86
C THR A 121 -1.51 5.90 -3.24
N LEU A 122 -2.71 5.32 -3.24
CA LEU A 122 -2.94 3.93 -3.63
C LEU A 122 -3.85 3.91 -4.85
N ARG A 123 -3.33 3.40 -5.96
CA ARG A 123 -4.07 3.26 -7.22
C ARG A 123 -4.01 1.81 -7.69
N ALA A 124 -5.14 1.28 -8.11
CA ALA A 124 -5.23 -0.08 -8.67
C ALA A 124 -6.15 -0.11 -9.90
N GLY A 125 -5.72 -0.70 -11.01
CA GLY A 125 -6.56 -0.95 -12.17
C GLY A 125 -7.61 -2.03 -11.92
N GLY A 126 -7.35 -2.94 -10.98
CA GLY A 126 -8.28 -3.95 -10.46
C GLY A 126 -8.96 -3.53 -9.16
N ALA A 127 -9.17 -4.50 -8.27
CA ALA A 127 -9.74 -4.29 -6.94
C ALA A 127 -8.67 -3.82 -5.93
N LEU A 128 -9.01 -2.85 -5.10
CA LEU A 128 -8.17 -2.40 -3.99
C LEU A 128 -8.85 -2.76 -2.67
N THR A 129 -8.23 -3.63 -1.88
CA THR A 129 -8.77 -4.08 -0.59
C THR A 129 -7.87 -3.66 0.57
N LEU A 130 -8.43 -2.89 1.50
CA LEU A 130 -7.85 -2.66 2.83
C LEU A 130 -8.57 -3.59 3.81
N GLU A 131 -7.89 -4.65 4.23
CA GLU A 131 -8.48 -5.63 5.16
C GLU A 131 -8.70 -5.03 6.56
N ALA A 132 -9.65 -5.60 7.29
CA ALA A 132 -9.91 -5.22 8.68
C ALA A 132 -8.66 -5.41 9.53
N GLY A 133 -8.13 -4.33 10.12
CA GLY A 133 -6.87 -4.32 10.88
C GLY A 133 -5.68 -3.70 10.14
N SER A 134 -5.77 -3.48 8.82
CA SER A 134 -4.80 -2.64 8.10
C SER A 134 -4.91 -1.19 8.59
N VAL A 135 -3.78 -0.48 8.58
CA VAL A 135 -3.68 0.92 9.04
C VAL A 135 -2.91 1.76 8.02
N ILE A 136 -3.48 2.90 7.64
CA ILE A 136 -2.75 4.01 7.01
C ILE A 136 -2.76 5.16 8.01
N ASP A 137 -1.60 5.65 8.39
CA ASP A 137 -1.42 6.77 9.31
C ASP A 137 -0.56 7.86 8.65
N ALA A 138 -1.24 8.86 8.11
CA ALA A 138 -0.67 10.10 7.59
C ALA A 138 -0.73 11.25 8.61
N SER A 139 -0.97 10.97 9.89
CA SER A 139 -1.10 11.99 10.92
C SER A 139 0.21 12.77 11.13
N ALA A 140 0.10 14.05 11.44
CA ALA A 140 1.26 14.80 11.92
C ALA A 140 1.71 14.28 13.28
N MET A 141 3.02 14.33 13.55
CA MET A 141 3.58 13.89 14.83
C MET A 141 3.24 14.88 15.95
N ASN A 142 4.05 15.94 16.11
CA ASN A 142 3.91 16.88 17.22
C ASN A 142 3.20 18.18 16.80
N THR A 143 3.67 18.77 15.71
CA THR A 143 3.10 19.95 15.07
C THR A 143 3.04 19.71 13.57
N GLY A 144 2.03 20.27 12.89
CA GLY A 144 1.85 20.15 11.46
C GLY A 144 0.45 19.68 11.09
N ASN A 145 0.10 19.87 9.82
CA ASN A 145 -1.16 19.39 9.30
C ASN A 145 -1.09 17.87 9.10
N GLY A 146 -2.22 17.18 9.25
CA GLY A 146 -2.38 15.82 8.76
C GLY A 146 -2.10 15.76 7.26
N GLY A 147 -1.61 14.61 6.81
CA GLY A 147 -1.22 14.37 5.43
C GLY A 147 -2.40 14.16 4.48
N THR A 148 -2.10 13.68 3.29
CA THR A 148 -3.13 13.33 2.30
C THR A 148 -3.13 11.84 2.05
N VAL A 149 -4.29 11.21 2.08
CA VAL A 149 -4.48 9.81 1.67
C VAL A 149 -5.45 9.78 0.51
N THR A 150 -5.04 9.24 -0.64
CA THR A 150 -5.89 9.09 -1.82
C THR A 150 -5.90 7.62 -2.25
N ILE A 151 -7.08 7.03 -2.31
CA ILE A 151 -7.33 5.66 -2.73
C ILE A 151 -8.22 5.70 -3.96
N ASN A 152 -7.80 5.07 -5.06
CA ASN A 152 -8.57 5.02 -6.32
C ASN A 152 -8.43 3.66 -6.99
N SER A 153 -9.54 3.02 -7.34
CA SER A 153 -9.48 1.74 -8.06
C SER A 153 -10.69 1.44 -8.93
N ALA A 154 -10.64 0.34 -9.71
CA ALA A 154 -11.86 -0.17 -10.36
C ALA A 154 -12.86 -0.77 -9.36
N GLY A 155 -12.41 -1.24 -8.20
CA GLY A 155 -13.28 -1.74 -7.13
C GLY A 155 -12.64 -1.64 -5.75
N THR A 156 -13.07 -0.69 -4.94
CA THR A 156 -12.49 -0.44 -3.61
C THR A 156 -13.30 -1.15 -2.52
N LYS A 157 -12.64 -1.98 -1.70
CA LYS A 157 -13.19 -2.60 -0.49
C LYS A 157 -12.42 -2.11 0.71
N PHE A 158 -13.00 -1.18 1.45
CA PHE A 158 -12.37 -0.52 2.57
C PHE A 158 -12.94 -1.04 3.89
N TYR A 159 -12.15 -1.86 4.61
CA TYR A 159 -12.47 -2.35 5.96
C TYR A 159 -11.43 -1.92 7.02
N GLY A 160 -10.37 -1.24 6.58
CA GLY A 160 -9.23 -0.85 7.42
C GLY A 160 -9.42 0.46 8.20
N ASN A 161 -8.31 1.05 8.63
CA ASN A 161 -8.28 2.32 9.36
C ASN A 161 -7.38 3.32 8.64
N ILE A 162 -7.85 4.57 8.48
CA ILE A 162 -7.06 5.67 7.94
C ILE A 162 -7.02 6.81 8.97
N PHE A 163 -5.83 7.23 9.35
CA PHE A 163 -5.59 8.38 10.22
C PHE A 163 -4.89 9.47 9.41
N SER A 164 -5.44 10.68 9.45
CA SER A 164 -4.79 11.87 8.91
C SER A 164 -5.01 13.05 9.85
N ARG A 165 -4.56 12.88 11.09
CA ARG A 165 -4.81 13.84 12.17
C ARG A 165 -3.81 15.00 12.12
N GLY A 166 -4.26 16.18 12.52
CA GLY A 166 -3.38 17.31 12.82
C GLY A 166 -2.57 17.06 14.08
N GLY A 167 -1.40 17.71 14.21
CA GLY A 167 -0.47 17.48 15.31
C GLY A 167 -1.06 17.89 16.66
N GLU A 168 -0.68 17.19 17.73
CA GLU A 168 -1.22 17.43 19.08
C GLU A 168 -1.02 18.88 19.55
N ASN A 169 0.09 19.50 19.17
CA ASN A 169 0.44 20.86 19.55
C ASN A 169 0.14 21.92 18.49
N GLY A 170 -0.38 21.54 17.32
CA GLY A 170 -0.83 22.48 16.30
C GLY A 170 -0.91 21.89 14.89
N GLY A 171 -1.75 22.50 14.05
CA GLY A 171 -2.01 22.10 12.67
C GLY A 171 -3.43 21.56 12.46
N ASN A 172 -3.89 21.58 11.22
CA ASN A 172 -5.20 21.12 10.79
C ASN A 172 -5.19 19.61 10.47
N GLY A 173 -6.36 19.01 10.42
CA GLY A 173 -6.53 17.66 9.92
C GLY A 173 -6.24 17.60 8.43
N GLY A 174 -5.86 16.43 7.95
CA GLY A 174 -5.50 16.21 6.56
C GLY A 174 -6.68 15.86 5.66
N PHE A 175 -6.36 15.41 4.45
CA PHE A 175 -7.36 15.02 3.46
C PHE A 175 -7.35 13.50 3.27
N VAL A 176 -8.53 12.89 3.18
CA VAL A 176 -8.69 11.49 2.81
C VAL A 176 -9.70 11.40 1.68
N GLU A 177 -9.34 10.74 0.59
CA GLU A 177 -10.24 10.37 -0.50
C GLU A 177 -10.24 8.86 -0.67
N VAL A 178 -11.45 8.29 -0.73
CA VAL A 178 -11.67 6.89 -1.09
C VAL A 178 -12.63 6.87 -2.29
N SER A 179 -12.08 6.60 -3.47
CA SER A 179 -12.81 6.56 -4.74
C SER A 179 -12.69 5.21 -5.44
N GLY A 180 -13.56 5.00 -6.43
CA GLY A 180 -13.49 3.86 -7.34
C GLY A 180 -14.81 3.55 -8.02
N LYS A 181 -14.77 2.79 -9.13
CA LYS A 181 -15.99 2.51 -9.90
C LYS A 181 -17.06 1.78 -9.07
N TYR A 182 -16.63 0.84 -8.23
CA TYR A 182 -17.45 0.24 -7.17
C TYR A 182 -16.77 0.49 -5.83
N LEU A 183 -17.55 0.83 -4.81
CA LEU A 183 -17.02 1.07 -3.46
C LEU A 183 -17.87 0.36 -2.40
N LEU A 184 -17.21 -0.44 -1.59
CA LEU A 184 -17.71 -0.92 -0.30
C LEU A 184 -16.89 -0.26 0.81
N PHE A 185 -17.56 0.53 1.64
CA PHE A 185 -16.94 1.34 2.68
C PHE A 185 -17.46 0.93 4.07
N GLU A 186 -16.66 0.20 4.82
CA GLU A 186 -16.96 -0.29 6.18
C GLU A 186 -15.81 0.02 7.18
N GLY A 187 -14.73 0.65 6.73
CA GLY A 187 -13.57 1.03 7.53
C GLY A 187 -13.74 2.34 8.29
N ASN A 188 -12.71 2.71 9.07
CA ASN A 188 -12.69 3.92 9.88
C ASN A 188 -11.75 4.99 9.31
N VAL A 189 -12.16 6.25 9.36
CA VAL A 189 -11.32 7.40 9.00
C VAL A 189 -11.33 8.44 10.12
N ASP A 190 -10.14 8.88 10.55
CA ASP A 190 -9.94 9.93 11.56
C ASP A 190 -9.06 11.07 11.02
N THR A 191 -9.70 12.18 10.70
CA THR A 191 -9.06 13.43 10.25
C THR A 191 -9.08 14.52 11.33
N ARG A 192 -9.29 14.18 12.60
CA ARG A 192 -9.43 15.17 13.67
C ARG A 192 -8.13 15.94 13.91
N ALA A 193 -8.26 17.19 14.34
CA ALA A 193 -7.15 18.03 14.75
C ALA A 193 -7.40 18.60 16.15
N PRO A 194 -6.61 18.21 17.18
CA PRO A 194 -6.86 18.66 18.55
C PRO A 194 -6.82 20.19 18.75
N ARG A 195 -6.03 20.89 17.93
CA ARG A 195 -5.81 22.35 18.01
C ARG A 195 -6.01 23.07 16.68
N GLY A 196 -6.66 22.43 15.71
CA GLY A 196 -6.87 22.97 14.37
C GLY A 196 -8.26 22.64 13.85
N ILE A 197 -8.47 22.90 12.56
CA ILE A 197 -9.70 22.53 11.85
C ILE A 197 -9.61 21.05 11.50
N ALA A 198 -10.68 20.29 11.72
CA ALA A 198 -10.75 18.90 11.28
C ALA A 198 -10.61 18.81 9.75
N GLY A 199 -9.95 17.75 9.29
CA GLY A 199 -9.75 17.49 7.88
C GLY A 199 -10.98 16.90 7.20
N ASN A 200 -10.88 16.63 5.90
CA ASN A 200 -12.03 16.16 5.11
C ASN A 200 -11.87 14.69 4.71
N LEU A 201 -13.01 14.00 4.64
CA LEU A 201 -13.16 12.72 3.97
C LEU A 201 -14.04 12.92 2.72
N LEU A 202 -13.52 12.55 1.56
CA LEU A 202 -14.27 12.47 0.32
C LEU A 202 -14.50 11.00 -0.05
N ILE A 203 -15.75 10.68 -0.36
CA ILE A 203 -16.19 9.37 -0.83
C ILE A 203 -16.78 9.58 -2.23
N ASP A 204 -16.10 9.10 -3.27
CA ASP A 204 -16.46 9.38 -4.67
C ASP A 204 -16.48 8.12 -5.54
N PRO A 205 -17.57 7.33 -5.50
CA PRO A 205 -17.72 6.17 -6.38
C PRO A 205 -18.57 6.47 -7.63
N ASP A 206 -18.32 5.75 -8.73
CA ASP A 206 -19.18 5.82 -9.93
C ASP A 206 -20.58 5.25 -9.66
N TYR A 207 -20.68 4.26 -8.77
CA TYR A 207 -21.93 3.62 -8.35
C TYR A 207 -21.98 3.49 -6.83
N VAL A 208 -23.06 4.00 -6.22
CA VAL A 208 -23.32 3.89 -4.78
C VAL A 208 -24.41 2.84 -4.55
N THR A 209 -24.13 1.85 -3.71
CA THR A 209 -25.15 1.00 -3.08
C THR A 209 -25.11 1.27 -1.58
N VAL A 210 -26.20 1.81 -1.02
CA VAL A 210 -26.35 2.02 0.42
C VAL A 210 -27.16 0.86 0.98
N ASP A 211 -26.53 0.03 1.80
CA ASP A 211 -27.22 -1.03 2.55
C ASP A 211 -27.38 -0.60 4.01
N SER A 212 -28.57 -0.77 4.57
CA SER A 212 -28.84 -0.44 5.97
C SER A 212 -28.56 -1.68 6.80
N ALA A 213 -27.46 -1.69 7.57
CA ALA A 213 -27.30 -2.67 8.63
C ALA A 213 -28.43 -2.45 9.65
N THR A 214 -29.45 -3.31 9.59
CA THR A 214 -30.55 -3.34 10.56
C THR A 214 -29.97 -3.80 11.89
N THR A 215 -29.57 -2.84 12.73
CA THR A 215 -29.53 -3.11 14.17
C THR A 215 -30.95 -2.96 14.66
N ASP A 216 -31.65 -4.09 14.70
CA ASP A 216 -32.94 -4.21 15.38
C ASP A 216 -32.66 -3.91 16.86
N ASP A 217 -33.01 -2.70 17.30
CA ASP A 217 -32.99 -2.32 18.71
C ASP A 217 -34.23 -2.93 19.36
N THR A 218 -34.09 -4.16 19.84
CA THR A 218 -35.10 -4.87 20.65
C THR A 218 -34.56 -5.18 22.04
#